data_AF-A0A7R9MGI6-F1
#
_entry.id   AF-A0A7R9MGI6-F1
#
_cell.length_a   1.000
_cell.length_b   1.000
_cell.length_c   1.000
_cell.angle_alpha   90.00
_cell.angle_beta   90.00
_cell.angle_gamma   90.00
#
_symmetry.space_group_name_H-M   'P 1'
#
loop_
_entity.id
_entity.type
_entity.pdbx_description
1 polymer ?
#
loop_
_entity_poly.entity_id
_entity_poly.type
_entity_poly.pdbx_seq_one_letter_code
_entity_poly.pdbx_strand_id
1 'polypeptide(L)'
;MTIAEYYNITYDVINNNGVWGVSSINNTWNGMIGMLQSKSADIASCLFMTNDRQNVIDYTYPCYSEYITFTSPMPTITHFDNLL
;
A
#
# COMPACT_ATOMS: atom_id res chain seq x y z
N MET A 1 3.65 22.47 -5.21
CA MET A 1 3.41 22.71 -3.77
C MET A 1 3.12 21.38 -3.12
N THR A 2 3.94 20.97 -2.16
CA THR A 2 3.77 19.71 -1.41
C THR A 2 2.90 19.93 -0.16
N ILE A 3 2.46 18.84 0.49
CA ILE A 3 1.75 18.92 1.78
C ILE A 3 2.61 19.65 2.83
N ALA A 4 3.91 19.35 2.88
CA ALA A 4 4.84 19.96 3.82
C ALA A 4 4.98 21.48 3.61
N GLU A 5 5.09 21.92 2.35
CA GLU A 5 5.17 23.34 2.01
C GLU A 5 3.87 24.09 2.33
N TYR A 6 2.72 23.49 1.99
CA TYR A 6 1.41 24.13 2.19
C TYR A 6 1.11 24.37 3.69
N TYR A 7 1.44 23.40 4.54
CA TYR A 7 1.19 23.48 5.99
C TYR A 7 2.39 24.00 6.79
N ASN A 8 3.53 24.29 6.14
CA ASN A 8 4.77 24.69 6.80
C ASN A 8 5.21 23.72 7.92
N ILE A 9 5.24 22.42 7.59
CA ILE A 9 5.63 21.35 8.51
C ILE A 9 6.93 20.66 8.05
N THR A 10 7.71 20.18 9.01
CA THR A 10 8.86 19.29 8.77
C THR A 10 8.46 17.85 9.05
N TYR A 11 9.18 16.88 8.49
CA TYR A 11 8.92 15.47 8.69
C TYR A 11 10.21 14.66 8.69
N ASP A 12 10.19 13.54 9.41
CA ASP A 12 11.23 12.51 9.35
C ASP A 12 10.71 11.32 8.54
N VAL A 13 11.57 10.75 7.70
CA VAL A 13 11.24 9.55 6.92
C VAL A 13 11.72 8.31 7.66
N ILE A 14 10.79 7.42 7.97
CA ILE A 14 11.08 6.17 8.67
C ILE A 14 10.98 5.01 7.66
N ASN A 15 12.00 4.14 7.64
CA ASN A 15 11.98 2.94 6.81
C ASN A 15 11.32 1.78 7.58
N ASN A 16 10.26 1.20 7.01
CA ASN A 16 9.51 0.06 7.54
C ASN A 16 10.01 -1.31 7.02
N ASN A 17 11.14 -1.35 6.30
CA ASN A 17 11.69 -2.51 5.60
C ASN A 17 10.72 -3.15 4.58
N GLY A 18 9.86 -2.34 3.95
CA GLY A 18 8.94 -2.78 2.89
C GLY A 18 7.71 -3.56 3.38
N VAL A 19 7.45 -3.58 4.70
CA VAL A 19 6.30 -4.30 5.27
C VAL A 19 5.08 -3.39 5.37
N TRP A 20 4.05 -3.67 4.57
CA TRP A 20 2.82 -2.89 4.51
C TRP A 20 2.03 -2.96 5.82
N GLY A 21 1.78 -4.18 6.29
CA GLY A 21 1.01 -4.46 7.48
C GLY A 21 0.04 -5.60 7.25
N VAL A 22 0.19 -6.63 8.08
CA VAL A 22 -0.60 -7.85 8.17
C VAL A 22 -1.11 -7.99 9.59
N SER A 23 -2.39 -8.32 9.74
CA SER A 23 -3.00 -8.56 11.04
C SER A 23 -2.54 -9.89 11.64
N SER A 24 -2.37 -9.89 12.96
CA SER A 24 -2.25 -11.10 13.76
C SER A 24 -3.62 -11.50 14.31
N ILE A 25 -3.69 -12.72 14.88
CA ILE A 25 -4.90 -13.23 15.53
C ILE A 25 -5.33 -12.39 16.75
N ASN A 26 -4.42 -11.59 17.31
CA ASN A 26 -4.65 -10.76 18.48
C ASN A 26 -5.01 -9.30 18.11
N ASN A 27 -5.45 -9.04 16.88
CA ASN A 27 -5.75 -7.69 16.36
C ASN A 27 -4.56 -6.72 16.41
N THR A 28 -3.34 -7.23 16.48
CA THR A 28 -2.12 -6.42 16.32
C THR A 28 -1.67 -6.45 14.88
N TRP A 29 -1.08 -5.36 14.42
CA TRP A 29 -0.54 -5.24 13.07
C TRP A 29 0.97 -5.08 13.10
N ASN A 30 1.64 -5.56 12.07
CA ASN A 30 3.05 -5.25 11.82
C ASN A 30 3.19 -4.15 10.73
N GLY A 31 4.43 -3.84 10.34
CA GLY A 31 4.71 -2.93 9.23
C GLY A 31 4.15 -1.52 9.45
N MET A 32 3.83 -0.82 8.35
CA MET A 32 3.28 0.54 8.41
C MET A 32 1.99 0.61 9.23
N ILE A 33 1.06 -0.35 9.07
CA ILE A 33 -0.18 -0.35 9.84
C ILE A 33 0.10 -0.51 11.34
N GLY A 34 1.03 -1.39 11.72
CA GLY A 34 1.46 -1.54 13.12
C GLY A 34 2.13 -0.30 13.69
N MET A 35 2.88 0.44 12.86
CA MET A 35 3.52 1.68 13.26
C MET A 35 2.49 2.79 13.52
N LEU A 36 1.46 2.89 12.68
CA LEU A 36 0.33 3.79 12.90
C LEU A 36 -0.47 3.39 14.16
N GLN A 37 -0.80 2.11 14.29
CA GLN A 37 -1.55 1.57 15.44
C GLN A 37 -0.82 1.84 16.77
N SER A 38 0.50 1.71 16.79
CA SER A 38 1.35 1.96 17.96
C SER A 38 1.77 3.42 18.13
N LYS A 39 1.39 4.32 17.21
CA LYS A 39 1.80 5.73 17.18
C LYS A 39 3.32 5.95 17.13
N SER A 40 4.04 5.01 16.52
CA SER A 40 5.47 5.18 16.21
C SER A 40 5.73 5.87 14.86
N ALA A 41 4.68 6.03 14.06
CA ALA A 41 4.63 6.92 12.91
C ALA A 41 3.26 7.63 12.88
N ASP A 42 3.23 8.85 12.35
CA ASP A 42 2.01 9.65 12.25
C ASP A 42 1.28 9.47 10.90
N ILE A 43 2.05 9.23 9.82
CA ILE A 43 1.55 9.09 8.46
C ILE A 43 2.26 7.92 7.78
N ALA A 44 1.49 7.07 7.09
CA ALA A 44 2.02 6.08 6.16
C ALA A 44 1.73 6.51 4.72
N SER A 45 2.76 6.50 3.89
CA SER A 45 2.64 6.86 2.46
C SER A 45 2.34 5.64 1.61
N CYS A 46 1.58 5.82 0.52
CA CYS A 46 1.31 4.81 -0.51
C CYS A 46 0.73 3.48 0.03
N LEU A 47 -0.45 3.51 0.65
CA LEU A 47 -1.17 2.32 1.12
C LEU A 47 -2.39 2.02 0.26
N PHE A 48 -2.60 0.73 -0.05
CA PHE A 48 -3.90 0.26 -0.52
C PHE A 48 -4.93 0.31 0.61
N MET A 49 -6.07 0.94 0.31
CA MET A 49 -7.23 0.98 1.18
C MET A 49 -7.92 -0.38 1.19
N THR A 50 -8.02 -1.00 2.36
CA THR A 50 -8.77 -2.24 2.58
C THR A 50 -9.67 -2.09 3.80
N ASN A 51 -10.80 -2.80 3.82
CA ASN A 51 -11.75 -2.76 4.94
C ASN A 51 -11.08 -3.15 6.26
N ASP A 52 -10.25 -4.19 6.27
CA ASP A 52 -9.59 -4.66 7.49
C ASP A 52 -8.69 -3.60 8.12
N ARG A 53 -7.99 -2.82 7.28
CA ARG A 53 -7.14 -1.72 7.74
C ARG A 53 -7.95 -0.51 8.19
N GLN A 54 -9.08 -0.22 7.54
CA GLN A 54 -9.97 0.88 7.92
C GLN A 54 -10.52 0.73 9.36
N ASN A 55 -10.56 -0.49 9.89
CA ASN A 55 -10.97 -0.73 11.27
C ASN A 55 -9.91 -0.32 12.32
N VAL A 56 -8.66 -0.04 11.91
CA VAL A 56 -7.54 0.25 12.82
C VAL A 56 -6.80 1.55 12.50
N ILE A 57 -6.99 2.12 11.31
CA ILE A 57 -6.42 3.39 10.88
C ILE A 57 -7.44 4.22 10.11
N ASP A 58 -7.26 5.53 10.14
CA ASP A 58 -8.04 6.47 9.34
C ASP A 58 -7.34 6.73 7.99
N TYR A 59 -8.12 6.70 6.90
CA TYR A 59 -7.64 7.10 5.59
C TYR A 59 -8.04 8.53 5.27
N THR A 60 -7.20 9.21 4.48
CA THR A 60 -7.60 10.42 3.76
C THR A 60 -8.47 10.05 2.56
N TYR A 61 -8.95 11.06 1.83
CA TYR A 61 -9.53 10.84 0.52
C TYR A 61 -8.48 10.19 -0.42
N PRO A 62 -8.84 9.19 -1.25
CA PRO A 62 -7.90 8.53 -2.14
C PRO A 62 -7.31 9.52 -3.15
N CYS A 63 -5.98 9.61 -3.21
CA CYS A 63 -5.29 10.48 -4.16
C CYS A 63 -5.28 9.91 -5.59
N TYR A 64 -5.37 8.59 -5.73
CA TYR A 64 -5.40 7.89 -7.01
C TYR A 64 -6.11 6.54 -6.85
N SER A 65 -6.64 6.02 -7.94
CA SER A 65 -7.27 4.69 -8.00
C SER A 65 -6.44 3.78 -8.90
N GLU A 66 -6.11 2.59 -8.42
CA GLU A 66 -5.40 1.58 -9.20
C GLU A 66 -6.30 0.36 -9.46
N TYR A 67 -6.02 -0.31 -10.57
CA TYR A 67 -6.70 -1.55 -10.93
C TYR A 67 -5.69 -2.69 -10.90
N ILE A 68 -6.05 -3.79 -10.25
CA ILE A 68 -5.27 -5.02 -10.29
C ILE A 68 -5.55 -5.71 -11.63
N THR A 69 -4.50 -5.95 -12.39
CA THR A 69 -4.54 -6.66 -13.66
C THR A 69 -3.53 -7.81 -13.66
N PHE A 70 -3.63 -8.70 -14.64
CA PHE A 70 -2.69 -9.78 -14.85
C PHE A 70 -1.67 -9.35 -15.91
N THR A 71 -0.40 -9.53 -15.59
CA THR A 71 0.69 -9.41 -16.58
C THR A 71 1.11 -10.82 -16.97
N SER A 72 1.22 -11.09 -18.27
CA SER A 72 1.83 -12.31 -18.79
C SER A 72 2.95 -11.95 -19.76
N PRO A 73 3.98 -12.80 -19.90
CA PRO A 73 4.95 -12.64 -20.97
C PRO A 73 4.25 -12.65 -22.33
N MET A 74 4.81 -11.92 -23.30
CA MET A 74 4.36 -12.02 -24.69
C MET A 74 4.48 -13.49 -25.14
N PRO A 75 3.44 -14.09 -25.73
CA PRO A 75 3.52 -15.45 -26.24
C PRO A 75 4.61 -15.56 -27.32
N THR A 76 5.49 -16.55 -27.20
CA THR A 76 6.39 -16.95 -28.30
C THR A 76 5.60 -17.75 -29.33
N ILE A 77 5.76 -17.43 -30.62
CA ILE A 77 5.17 -18.23 -31.71
C ILE A 77 5.88 -19.57 -31.77
N THR A 78 5.31 -20.59 -31.13
CA THR A 78 5.66 -21.98 -31.36
C THR A 78 4.36 -22.77 -31.57
N HIS A 79 4.10 -23.07 -32.85
CA HIS A 79 3.06 -23.96 -33.39
C HIS A 79 1.59 -23.50 -33.29
N PHE A 80 1.11 -22.87 -34.37
CA PHE A 80 -0.32 -22.80 -34.73
C PHE A 80 -0.72 -23.92 -35.73
N ASP A 81 0.07 -24.99 -35.85
CA ASP A 81 -0.08 -25.97 -36.94
C ASP A 81 -1.27 -26.95 -36.79
N ASN A 82 -2.07 -26.84 -35.72
CA ASN A 82 -3.18 -27.76 -35.45
C ASN A 82 -4.55 -27.05 -35.32
N LEU A 83 -4.73 -25.90 -35.95
CA LEU A 83 -6.04 -25.22 -36.07
C LEU A 83 -6.50 -25.12 -37.53
N LEU A 84 -6.52 -26.25 -38.26
CA LEU A 84 -7.36 -26.50 -39.43
C LEU A 84 -7.66 -28.01 -39.53
#